data_AF-A0A535RJN3-F1
#
_entry.id   AF-A0A535RJN3-F1
#
_cell.length_a   1.000
_cell.length_b   1.000
_cell.length_c   1.000
_cell.angle_alpha   90.00
_cell.angle_beta   90.00
_cell.angle_gamma   90.00
#
_symmetry.space_group_name_H-M   'P 1'
#
loop_
_entity.id
_entity.type
_entity.pdbx_description
1 polymer ?
#
loop_
_entity_poly.entity_id
_entity_poly.type
_entity_poly.pdbx_seq_one_letter_code
_entity_poly.pdbx_strand_id
1 'polypeptide(L)' 'MSINTPPITPQQYEVLHGGGAEAAEIAKQRLSRRRFLRRSMLAVFGLSTTAAVGGALYMMYPNLAGKFGSDLVIS' A
#
# COMPACT_ATOMS: atom_id res chain seq x y z
N MET A 1 -19.97 -18.44 11.47
CA MET A 1 -20.42 -17.69 12.66
C MET A 1 -19.88 -16.26 12.57
N SER A 2 -20.68 -15.33 12.05
CA SER A 2 -20.30 -13.91 11.90
C SER A 2 -20.66 -13.18 13.19
N ILE A 3 -19.68 -12.97 14.07
CA ILE A 3 -19.88 -12.20 15.30
C ILE A 3 -19.86 -10.72 14.91
N ASN A 4 -21.01 -10.07 15.00
CA ASN A 4 -21.16 -8.62 14.91
C ASN A 4 -20.49 -7.99 16.15
N THR A 5 -19.17 -7.83 16.11
CA THR A 5 -18.48 -6.98 17.06
C THR A 5 -18.77 -5.53 16.67
N PRO A 6 -19.38 -4.72 17.57
CA PRO A 6 -19.63 -3.32 17.30
C PRO A 6 -18.30 -2.58 17.04
N PRO A 7 -18.28 -1.52 16.21
CA PRO A 7 -17.06 -0.77 15.93
C PRO A 7 -16.58 -0.09 17.23
N ILE A 8 -15.56 -0.69 17.85
CA ILE A 8 -14.93 -0.16 19.06
C ILE A 8 -14.20 1.13 18.68
N THR A 9 -14.44 2.21 19.43
CA THR A 9 -13.72 3.46 19.24
C THR A 9 -12.23 3.27 19.58
N PRO A 10 -11.30 4.01 18.97
CA PRO A 10 -9.87 3.84 19.24
C PRO A 10 -9.52 3.93 20.73
N GLN A 11 -10.16 4.85 21.46
CA GLN A 11 -10.00 5.03 22.90
C GLN A 11 -10.45 3.79 23.70
N GLN A 12 -11.59 3.20 23.33
CA GLN A 12 -12.07 1.95 23.95
C GLN A 12 -11.15 0.77 23.61
N TYR A 13 -10.59 0.73 22.40
CA TYR A 13 -9.66 -0.31 22.01
C TYR A 13 -8.37 -0.26 22.82
N GLU A 14 -7.83 0.95 23.02
CA GLU A 14 -6.64 1.21 23.83
C GLU A 14 -6.82 0.80 25.29
N VAL A 15 -7.97 1.14 25.89
CA VAL A 15 -8.32 0.71 27.25
C VAL A 15 -8.49 -0.81 27.37
N LEU A 16 -9.07 -1.46 26.35
CA LEU A 16 -9.38 -2.90 26.39
C LEU A 16 -8.20 -3.80 26.02
N HIS A 17 -7.30 -3.33 25.15
CA HIS A 17 -6.24 -4.16 24.55
C HIS A 17 -4.84 -3.65 24.91
N GLY A 18 -4.73 -2.51 25.61
CA GLY A 18 -3.46 -1.87 25.96
C GLY A 18 -2.65 -1.42 24.74
N GLY A 19 -3.27 -1.38 23.55
CA GLY A 19 -2.63 -1.09 22.28
C GLY A 19 -3.14 0.22 21.70
N GLY A 20 -2.23 1.10 21.29
CA GLY A 20 -2.57 2.43 20.75
C GLY A 20 -3.36 2.42 19.44
N ALA A 21 -3.63 3.62 18.92
CA ALA A 21 -4.48 3.87 17.75
C ALA A 21 -4.21 2.97 16.54
N GLU A 22 -2.94 2.62 16.29
CA GLU A 22 -2.52 1.73 15.19
C GLU A 22 -3.15 0.33 15.29
N ALA A 23 -3.24 -0.23 16.49
CA ALA A 23 -3.83 -1.55 16.71
C ALA A 23 -5.36 -1.52 16.52
N ALA A 24 -6.00 -0.39 16.83
CA ALA A 24 -7.41 -0.16 16.58
C ALA A 24 -7.73 -0.06 15.08
N GLU A 25 -6.87 0.58 14.29
CA GLU A 25 -7.02 0.65 12.83
C GLU A 25 -6.86 -0.71 12.16
N ILE A 26 -5.90 -1.52 12.60
CA ILE A 26 -5.71 -2.90 12.11
C ILE A 26 -6.93 -3.77 12.47
N ALA A 27 -7.48 -3.59 13.68
CA ALA A 27 -8.69 -4.28 14.11
C ALA A 27 -9.94 -3.87 13.29
N LYS A 28 -10.08 -2.59 12.93
CA LYS A 28 -11.14 -2.11 12.01
C LYS A 28 -11.07 -2.78 10.65
N GLN A 29 -9.86 -2.97 10.13
CA GLN A 29 -9.64 -3.67 8.85
C GLN A 29 -9.87 -5.20 8.97
N ARG A 30 -10.14 -5.73 10.17
CA ARG A 30 -10.28 -7.16 10.47
C ARG A 30 -9.09 -7.99 9.96
N LEU A 31 -7.91 -7.38 9.93
CA LEU A 31 -6.68 -8.02 9.50
C LEU A 31 -5.87 -8.45 10.70
N SER A 32 -5.23 -9.62 10.60
CA SER A 32 -4.18 -9.97 11.56
C SER A 32 -2.96 -9.08 11.34
N ARG A 33 -2.19 -8.81 12.41
CA ARG A 33 -0.93 -8.05 12.33
C ARG A 33 -0.01 -8.56 11.21
N ARG A 34 0.10 -9.89 11.05
CA ARG A 34 0.90 -10.52 9.98
C ARG A 34 0.37 -10.20 8.57
N ARG A 35 -0.95 -10.18 8.36
CA ARG A 35 -1.54 -9.83 7.06
C ARG A 35 -1.41 -8.34 6.78
N PHE A 36 -1.58 -7.50 7.78
CA PHE A 36 -1.36 -6.05 7.68
C PHE A 36 0.09 -5.75 7.27
N LEU A 37 1.08 -6.27 8.00
CA LEU A 37 2.50 -6.09 7.71
C LEU A 37 2.89 -6.60 6.30
N ARG A 38 2.37 -7.76 5.89
CA ARG A 38 2.61 -8.26 4.53
C ARG A 38 2.04 -7.33 3.46
N ARG A 39 0.83 -6.81 3.66
CA ARG A 39 0.19 -5.89 2.71
C ARG A 39 0.92 -4.55 2.64
N SER A 40 1.30 -4.00 3.79
CA SER A 40 2.06 -2.75 3.81
C SER A 40 3.43 -2.90 3.18
N MET A 41 4.15 -3.99 3.47
CA MET A 41 5.45 -4.26 2.81
C MET A 41 5.32 -4.44 1.31
N LEU A 42 4.31 -5.17 0.83
CA LEU A 42 4.07 -5.33 -0.61
C LEU A 42 3.73 -4.01 -1.29
N ALA A 43 2.95 -3.14 -0.65
CA ALA A 43 2.62 -1.82 -1.17
C ALA A 43 3.85 -0.92 -1.30
N VAL A 44 4.68 -0.86 -0.24
CA VAL A 44 5.94 -0.10 -0.24
C VAL A 44 6.89 -0.64 -1.30
N PHE A 45 7.06 -1.97 -1.37
CA PHE A 45 7.93 -2.59 -2.35
C PHE A 45 7.44 -2.34 -3.79
N GLY A 46 6.14 -2.47 -4.04
CA GLY A 46 5.53 -2.17 -5.35
C GLY A 46 5.72 -0.72 -5.77
N LEU A 47 5.53 0.24 -4.87
CA LEU A 47 5.75 1.67 -5.17
C LEU A 47 7.23 1.99 -5.39
N SER A 48 8.13 1.42 -4.58
CA SER A 48 9.57 1.65 -4.76
C SER A 48 10.09 1.09 -6.09
N THR A 49 9.62 -0.09 -6.50
CA THR A 49 10.03 -0.74 -7.75
C THR A 49 9.49 0.01 -8.97
N THR A 50 8.24 0.47 -8.95
CA THR A 50 7.69 1.29 -10.04
C THR A 50 8.40 2.63 -10.16
N ALA A 51 8.67 3.32 -9.06
CA ALA A 51 9.43 4.57 -9.08
C ALA A 51 10.87 4.36 -9.59
N ALA A 52 11.54 3.29 -9.15
CA ALA A 52 12.90 2.96 -9.60
C ALA A 52 12.96 2.65 -11.10
N VAL A 53 12.03 1.82 -11.62
CA VAL A 53 11.97 1.49 -13.06
C VAL A 53 11.63 2.73 -13.88
N GLY A 54 10.67 3.55 -13.44
CA GLY A 54 10.33 4.79 -14.12
C GLY A 54 11.53 5.77 -14.19
N GLY A 55 12.26 5.92 -13.08
CA GLY A 55 13.48 6.73 -13.03
C GLY A 55 14.59 6.19 -13.93
N ALA A 56 14.80 4.87 -13.95
CA ALA A 56 15.80 4.24 -14.82
C ALA A 56 15.46 4.43 -16.31
N LEU A 57 14.19 4.26 -16.69
CA LEU A 57 13.73 4.51 -18.06
C LEU A 57 13.90 5.98 -18.47
N TYR A 58 13.60 6.90 -17.55
CA TYR A 58 13.80 8.33 -17.78
C TYR A 58 15.29 8.67 -18.02
N MET A 59 16.19 8.07 -17.26
CA MET A 59 17.65 8.30 -17.42
C MET A 59 18.24 7.60 -18.64
N MET A 60 17.83 6.37 -18.96
CA MET A 60 18.38 5.62 -20.10
C MET A 60 17.85 6.10 -21.45
N TYR A 61 16.63 6.63 -21.49
CA TYR A 61 15.97 7.01 -22.74
C TYR A 61 15.41 8.44 -22.66
N PRO A 62 16.27 9.47 -22.46
CA PRO A 62 15.82 10.84 -22.26
C PRO A 62 15.04 11.39 -23.46
N ASN A 63 15.38 10.95 -24.68
CA ASN A 63 14.71 11.36 -25.91
C ASN A 63 13.36 10.65 -26.16
N LEU A 64 13.03 9.63 -25.34
CA LEU A 64 11.76 8.91 -25.38
C LEU A 64 10.85 9.24 -24.17
N ALA A 65 11.19 10.26 -23.39
CA ALA A 65 10.33 10.73 -22.29
C ALA A 65 8.91 11.03 -22.82
N GLY A 66 7.91 10.32 -22.29
CA GLY A 66 6.50 10.44 -22.72
C GLY A 66 6.14 9.73 -24.03
N LYS A 67 7.06 9.00 -24.67
CA LYS A 67 6.84 8.24 -25.92
C LYS A 67 6.83 6.72 -25.74
N PHE A 68 6.98 6.23 -24.50
CA PHE A 68 6.86 4.80 -24.22
C PHE A 68 5.42 4.33 -24.47
N GLY A 69 5.24 3.49 -25.49
CA GLY A 69 3.92 2.99 -25.92
C GLY A 69 3.23 3.80 -27.01
N SER A 70 3.90 4.79 -27.63
CA SER A 70 3.36 5.48 -28.80
C SER A 70 3.44 4.62 -30.06
N ASP A 71 2.44 4.73 -30.95
CA ASP A 71 2.47 4.06 -32.25
C ASP A 71 3.70 4.49 -33.07
N LEU A 72 4.34 3.50 -33.71
CA LEU A 72 5.45 3.71 -34.64
C LEU A 72 4.89 4.25 -35.96
N VAL A 73 5.03 5.56 -36.16
CA VAL A 73 4.69 6.20 -37.44
C VAL A 73 5.81 5.89 -38.43
N ILE A 74 5.52 5.05 -39.42
CA ILE A 74 6.39 4.82 -40.58
C ILE A 74 5.88 5.76 -41.69
N SER A 75 6.72 6.72 -42.08
CA SER A 75 6.48 7.64 -43.20
C SER A 75 7.14 7.15 -44.48
#